data_AF-A0A7Y0FWC8-F1
#
_entry.id   AF-A0A7Y0FWC8-F1
#
_cell.length_a   1.000
_cell.length_b   1.000
_cell.length_c   1.000
_cell.angle_alpha   90.00
_cell.angle_beta   90.00
_cell.angle_gamma   90.00
#
_symmetry.space_group_name_H-M   'P 1'
#
loop_
_entity.id
_entity.type
_entity.pdbx_description
1 polymer ?
#
loop_
_entity_poly.entity_id
_entity_poly.type
_entity_poly.pdbx_seq_one_letter_code
_entity_poly.pdbx_strand_id
1 'polypeptide(L)'
;MAKDGDSSNKIADADADTASANSEKTERREIKGGIPYTASPGVFKKALETIITAERPDKFNPNFMETILGIRGGAARAVPPLFKKMQFIGADGTPTPLYSKFKTEGGRSQAAFEALKSAFGELFKRNEYIYRADEGAVKDVLVEITGLKRNDPIIRQMQATFDSIRSFIDSEPSKVNDERHDENSTSLNQSAAEHAGAKLKLGLSYQINIVLPETENIAVFNAIFKSLRENLLR
;
A
#
# COMPACT_ATOMS: atom_id res chain seq x y z
N MET A 1 77.57 -37.63 -12.80
CA MET A 1 76.78 -38.16 -11.68
C MET A 1 76.06 -36.97 -11.06
N ALA A 2 74.74 -36.87 -11.00
CA ALA A 2 73.72 -37.91 -10.94
C ALA A 2 72.33 -37.35 -11.35
N LYS A 3 71.50 -38.22 -11.96
CA LYS A 3 70.01 -38.34 -11.88
C LYS A 3 69.14 -37.15 -12.30
N ASP A 4 67.91 -37.26 -12.76
CA ASP A 4 66.99 -38.27 -13.30
C ASP A 4 65.72 -37.45 -13.63
N GLY A 5 64.88 -37.90 -14.59
CA GLY A 5 63.43 -37.80 -14.43
C GLY A 5 62.70 -36.55 -14.98
N ASP A 6 62.36 -36.62 -16.26
CA ASP A 6 60.98 -36.72 -16.81
C ASP A 6 59.85 -35.73 -16.41
N SER A 7 59.23 -35.20 -17.48
CA SER A 7 57.80 -34.97 -17.72
C SER A 7 57.07 -33.65 -17.36
N SER A 8 56.83 -32.90 -18.45
CA SER A 8 55.49 -32.62 -19.05
C SER A 8 54.53 -31.59 -18.41
N ASN A 9 54.16 -30.59 -19.24
CA ASN A 9 52.78 -30.24 -19.67
C ASN A 9 52.28 -28.78 -19.43
N LYS A 10 51.38 -28.36 -20.36
CA LYS A 10 50.42 -27.23 -20.43
C LYS A 10 50.93 -25.90 -21.00
N ILE A 11 50.59 -25.51 -22.24
CA ILE A 11 49.30 -25.19 -22.91
C ILE A 11 48.74 -23.80 -22.52
N ALA A 12 48.76 -22.94 -23.56
CA ALA A 12 47.99 -21.74 -23.93
C ALA A 12 46.84 -21.24 -23.04
N ASP A 13 46.77 -19.92 -22.85
CA ASP A 13 45.82 -19.01 -23.53
C ASP A 13 45.95 -17.59 -22.95
N ALA A 14 46.27 -16.61 -23.81
CA ALA A 14 46.25 -15.18 -23.49
C ALA A 14 45.69 -14.42 -24.70
N ASP A 15 45.02 -13.31 -24.41
CA ASP A 15 44.46 -12.30 -25.32
C ASP A 15 43.03 -12.55 -25.83
N ALA A 16 42.08 -12.45 -24.90
CA ALA A 16 40.74 -11.95 -25.18
C ALA A 16 40.64 -10.47 -24.71
N ASP A 17 41.18 -9.58 -25.55
CA ASP A 17 40.89 -8.15 -25.52
C ASP A 17 39.54 -7.92 -26.21
N THR A 18 38.48 -7.69 -25.43
CA THR A 18 37.28 -6.89 -25.80
C THR A 18 36.21 -7.02 -24.72
N ALA A 19 36.00 -5.94 -23.96
CA ALA A 19 34.69 -5.46 -23.46
C ALA A 19 34.86 -4.54 -22.22
N SER A 20 35.65 -3.47 -22.36
CA SER A 20 35.43 -2.28 -21.55
C SER A 20 34.42 -1.39 -22.27
N ALA A 21 33.15 -1.47 -21.90
CA ALA A 21 32.13 -0.53 -22.34
C ALA A 21 31.16 -0.19 -21.20
N ASN A 22 31.29 1.05 -20.73
CA ASN A 22 30.31 1.87 -20.02
C ASN A 22 29.75 1.39 -18.67
N SER A 23 30.52 1.69 -17.60
CA SER A 23 29.94 2.07 -16.31
C SER A 23 29.84 3.60 -16.21
N GLU A 24 28.93 4.20 -16.97
CA GLU A 24 28.55 5.59 -16.72
C GLU A 24 27.78 5.64 -15.39
N LYS A 25 28.53 6.00 -14.35
CA LYS A 25 28.08 6.27 -12.99
C LYS A 25 27.10 7.43 -13.05
N THR A 26 25.83 7.14 -13.30
CA THR A 26 24.75 8.12 -13.37
C THR A 26 24.73 8.91 -12.05
N GLU A 27 25.14 10.17 -12.10
CA GLU A 27 24.95 11.10 -10.99
C GLU A 27 23.48 11.04 -10.57
N ARG A 28 23.25 10.76 -9.28
CA ARG A 28 21.90 10.66 -8.73
C ARG A 28 21.26 12.04 -8.83
N ARG A 29 20.51 12.28 -9.91
CA ARG A 29 19.73 13.51 -10.11
C ARG A 29 18.92 13.75 -8.84
N GLU A 30 19.04 14.94 -8.26
CA GLU A 30 18.26 15.31 -7.09
C GLU A 30 16.80 15.49 -7.51
N ILE A 31 15.95 14.56 -7.10
CA ILE A 31 14.52 14.58 -7.41
C ILE A 31 13.81 15.25 -6.22
N LYS A 32 13.25 16.43 -6.46
CA LYS A 32 12.45 17.15 -5.45
C LYS A 32 11.16 16.38 -5.17
N GLY A 33 10.66 16.51 -3.94
CA GLY A 33 9.36 15.94 -3.52
C GLY A 33 9.38 14.50 -2.99
N GLY A 34 10.52 13.80 -3.05
CA GLY A 34 10.66 12.50 -2.39
C GLY A 34 9.67 11.42 -2.85
N ILE A 35 9.17 11.55 -4.09
CA ILE A 35 8.17 10.63 -4.65
C ILE A 35 8.81 9.25 -4.88
N PRO A 36 8.26 8.18 -4.30
CA PRO A 36 8.81 6.84 -4.48
C PRO A 36 8.56 6.33 -5.90
N TYR A 37 9.54 5.61 -6.45
CA TYR A 37 9.40 4.91 -7.73
C TYR A 37 10.30 3.69 -7.78
N THR A 38 10.00 2.80 -8.72
CA THR A 38 10.88 1.69 -9.10
C THR A 38 11.14 1.70 -10.60
N ALA A 39 12.35 1.28 -10.98
CA ALA A 39 12.68 1.05 -12.39
C ALA A 39 11.94 -0.16 -12.99
N SER A 40 11.30 -0.98 -12.17
CA SER A 40 10.53 -2.15 -12.59
C SER A 40 9.15 -2.21 -11.94
N PRO A 41 8.20 -1.34 -12.35
CA PRO A 41 6.84 -1.31 -11.80
C PRO A 41 6.11 -2.64 -11.92
N GLY A 42 6.32 -3.39 -13.01
CA GLY A 42 5.70 -4.71 -13.18
C GLY A 42 6.12 -5.74 -12.12
N VAL A 43 7.38 -5.71 -11.67
CA VAL A 43 7.85 -6.58 -10.58
C VAL A 43 7.22 -6.19 -9.25
N PHE A 44 7.06 -4.89 -9.02
CA PHE A 44 6.38 -4.37 -7.85
C PHE A 44 4.88 -4.72 -7.83
N LYS A 45 4.19 -4.58 -8.98
CA LYS A 45 2.80 -5.02 -9.12
C LYS A 45 2.66 -6.53 -8.87
N LYS A 46 3.56 -7.34 -9.44
CA LYS A 46 3.60 -8.80 -9.17
C LYS A 46 3.78 -9.08 -7.67
N ALA A 47 4.59 -8.29 -6.96
CA ALA A 47 4.73 -8.42 -5.51
C ALA A 47 3.40 -8.17 -4.79
N LEU A 48 2.68 -7.10 -5.16
CA LEU A 48 1.35 -6.80 -4.60
C LEU A 48 0.33 -7.91 -4.90
N GLU A 49 0.36 -8.49 -6.10
CA GLU A 49 -0.54 -9.59 -6.49
C GLU A 49 -0.23 -10.87 -5.71
N THR A 50 1.06 -11.23 -5.59
CA THR A 50 1.49 -12.49 -4.96
C THR A 50 1.33 -12.48 -3.43
N ILE A 51 1.45 -11.32 -2.76
CA ILE A 51 1.24 -11.26 -1.30
C ILE A 51 -0.21 -11.51 -0.89
N ILE A 52 -1.19 -11.37 -1.80
CA ILE A 52 -2.59 -11.64 -1.51
C ILE A 52 -2.78 -13.12 -1.16
N THR A 53 -2.17 -14.01 -1.94
CA THR A 53 -2.31 -15.47 -1.79
C THR A 53 -1.22 -16.10 -0.93
N ALA A 54 -0.05 -15.46 -0.81
CA ALA A 54 1.05 -15.97 0.01
C ALA A 54 0.71 -15.99 1.51
N GLU A 55 1.35 -16.88 2.26
CA GLU A 55 1.31 -16.86 3.71
C GLU A 55 1.94 -15.56 4.26
N ARG A 56 1.41 -15.05 5.38
CA ARG A 56 1.98 -13.86 6.02
C ARG A 56 3.33 -14.25 6.66
N PRO A 57 4.45 -13.62 6.28
CA PRO A 57 5.74 -13.93 6.89
C PRO A 57 5.89 -13.28 8.26
N ASP A 58 6.78 -13.82 9.10
CA ASP A 58 7.26 -13.12 10.29
C ASP A 58 8.04 -11.85 9.91
N LYS A 59 8.86 -11.96 8.87
CA LYS A 59 9.71 -10.89 8.32
C LYS A 59 9.68 -10.90 6.80
N PHE A 60 9.35 -9.74 6.22
CA PHE A 60 9.47 -9.51 4.78
C PHE A 60 10.94 -9.29 4.41
N ASN A 61 11.64 -10.38 4.11
CA ASN A 61 13.06 -10.40 3.79
C ASN A 61 13.31 -10.89 2.34
N PRO A 62 14.54 -10.76 1.81
CA PRO A 62 14.87 -11.24 0.46
C PRO A 62 14.58 -12.73 0.25
N ASN A 63 14.78 -13.57 1.28
CA ASN A 63 14.51 -15.00 1.19
C ASN A 63 13.03 -15.29 0.96
N PHE A 64 12.12 -14.63 1.69
CA PHE A 64 10.67 -14.75 1.50
C PHE A 64 10.26 -14.31 0.08
N MET A 65 10.79 -13.18 -0.39
CA MET A 65 10.52 -12.71 -1.74
C MET A 65 10.94 -13.72 -2.81
N GLU A 66 12.11 -14.33 -2.65
CA GLU A 66 12.65 -15.28 -3.61
C GLU A 66 11.93 -16.63 -3.58
N THR A 67 11.72 -17.19 -2.39
CA THR A 67 11.21 -18.54 -2.20
C THR A 67 9.69 -18.62 -2.28
N ILE A 68 8.98 -17.67 -1.67
CA ILE A 68 7.51 -17.70 -1.58
C ILE A 68 6.88 -16.87 -2.69
N LEU A 69 7.37 -15.65 -2.92
CA LEU A 69 6.78 -14.77 -3.95
C LEU A 69 7.32 -15.05 -5.36
N GLY A 70 8.43 -15.80 -5.49
CA GLY A 70 9.08 -16.06 -6.77
C GLY A 70 9.61 -14.78 -7.44
N ILE A 71 10.01 -13.81 -6.64
CA ILE A 71 10.53 -12.51 -7.08
C ILE A 71 12.03 -12.46 -6.82
N ARG A 72 12.81 -12.53 -7.90
CA ARG A 72 14.28 -12.61 -7.86
C ARG A 72 14.93 -11.42 -8.58
N GLY A 73 16.23 -11.25 -8.37
CA GLY A 73 17.06 -10.32 -9.13
C GLY A 73 17.07 -8.88 -8.62
N GLY A 74 17.68 -7.98 -9.40
CA GLY A 74 17.90 -6.59 -9.01
C GLY A 74 16.60 -5.80 -8.76
N ALA A 75 15.56 -6.06 -9.56
CA ALA A 75 14.26 -5.41 -9.43
C ALA A 75 13.55 -5.71 -8.10
N ALA A 76 13.78 -6.89 -7.52
CA ALA A 76 13.24 -7.29 -6.22
C ALA A 76 13.70 -6.35 -5.09
N ARG A 77 14.92 -5.80 -5.20
CA ARG A 77 15.51 -4.94 -4.15
C ARG A 77 14.72 -3.65 -3.91
N ALA A 78 13.93 -3.21 -4.89
CA ALA A 78 13.10 -2.01 -4.77
C ALA A 78 11.77 -2.27 -4.02
N VAL A 79 11.33 -3.51 -3.86
CA VAL A 79 10.02 -3.81 -3.24
C VAL A 79 9.99 -3.51 -1.74
N PRO A 80 10.95 -3.98 -0.90
CA PRO A 80 10.91 -3.68 0.53
C PRO A 80 10.85 -2.19 0.88
N PRO A 81 11.67 -1.28 0.30
CA PRO A 81 11.57 0.14 0.63
C PRO A 81 10.24 0.76 0.21
N LEU A 82 9.62 0.31 -0.89
CA LEU A 82 8.27 0.74 -1.28
C LEU A 82 7.21 0.28 -0.28
N PHE A 83 7.27 -0.99 0.15
CA PHE A 83 6.34 -1.51 1.16
C PHE A 83 6.47 -0.80 2.51
N LYS A 84 7.67 -0.35 2.87
CA LYS A 84 7.88 0.52 4.04
C LYS A 84 7.20 1.88 3.87
N LYS A 85 7.34 2.52 2.70
CA LYS A 85 6.66 3.79 2.39
C LYS A 85 5.13 3.66 2.39
N MET A 86 4.63 2.52 1.95
CA MET A 86 3.21 2.16 1.99
C MET A 86 2.68 1.78 3.38
N GLN A 87 3.53 1.71 4.41
CA GLN A 87 3.17 1.21 5.74
C GLN A 87 2.66 -0.25 5.74
N PHE A 88 3.01 -1.04 4.72
CA PHE A 88 2.72 -2.48 4.70
C PHE A 88 3.69 -3.27 5.59
N ILE A 89 4.92 -2.80 5.70
CA ILE A 89 5.92 -3.40 6.58
C ILE A 89 6.59 -2.33 7.42
N GLY A 90 6.97 -2.70 8.65
CA GLY A 90 7.73 -1.85 9.55
C GLY A 90 9.17 -1.62 9.09
N ALA A 91 9.89 -0.76 9.80
CA ALA A 91 11.31 -0.51 9.57
C ALA A 91 12.15 -1.81 9.67
N ASP A 92 11.72 -2.71 10.53
CA ASP A 92 12.29 -4.03 10.83
C ASP A 92 11.79 -5.15 9.89
N GLY A 93 10.97 -4.82 8.89
CA GLY A 93 10.40 -5.77 7.93
C GLY A 93 9.21 -6.58 8.44
N THR A 94 8.69 -6.32 9.64
CA THR A 94 7.50 -7.01 10.15
C THR A 94 6.25 -6.51 9.41
N PRO A 95 5.36 -7.39 8.91
CA PRO A 95 4.16 -6.91 8.24
C PRO A 95 3.19 -6.23 9.21
N THR A 96 2.52 -5.16 8.78
CA THR A 96 1.63 -4.33 9.61
C THR A 96 0.18 -4.86 9.58
N PRO A 97 -0.75 -4.28 10.36
CA PRO A 97 -2.19 -4.55 10.19
C PRO A 97 -2.70 -4.17 8.80
N LEU A 98 -2.15 -3.11 8.20
CA LEU A 98 -2.51 -2.65 6.86
C LEU A 98 -2.18 -3.71 5.80
N TYR A 99 -1.04 -4.40 5.94
CA TYR A 99 -0.69 -5.54 5.10
C TYR A 99 -1.70 -6.68 5.21
N SER A 100 -2.11 -7.04 6.44
CA SER A 100 -3.12 -8.09 6.64
C SER A 100 -4.47 -7.70 6.01
N LYS A 101 -4.89 -6.44 6.18
CA LYS A 101 -6.12 -5.90 5.57
C LYS A 101 -6.08 -5.97 4.04
N PHE A 102 -4.92 -5.65 3.44
CA PHE A 102 -4.73 -5.72 1.98
C PHE A 102 -4.91 -7.12 1.40
N LYS A 103 -4.57 -8.17 2.16
CA LYS A 103 -4.76 -9.56 1.72
C LYS A 103 -6.24 -9.93 1.60
N THR A 104 -7.07 -9.44 2.52
CA THR A 104 -8.51 -9.74 2.54
C THR A 104 -9.23 -9.09 1.36
N GLU A 105 -10.25 -9.74 0.79
CA GLU A 105 -11.01 -9.20 -0.33
C GLU A 105 -11.75 -7.91 0.03
N GLY A 106 -12.52 -7.92 1.13
CA GLY A 106 -13.28 -6.74 1.57
C GLY A 106 -12.41 -5.57 2.06
N GLY A 107 -11.20 -5.84 2.55
CA GLY A 107 -10.28 -4.80 3.04
C GLY A 107 -9.31 -4.26 2.00
N ARG A 108 -9.18 -4.93 0.83
CA ARG A 108 -8.10 -4.67 -0.13
C ARG A 108 -8.11 -3.25 -0.68
N SER A 109 -9.26 -2.81 -1.21
CA SER A 109 -9.37 -1.48 -1.82
C SER A 109 -9.06 -0.37 -0.83
N GLN A 110 -9.62 -0.45 0.37
CA GLN A 110 -9.36 0.52 1.43
C GLN A 110 -7.88 0.50 1.88
N ALA A 111 -7.27 -0.68 2.03
CA ALA A 111 -5.87 -0.80 2.39
C ALA A 111 -4.94 -0.26 1.28
N ALA A 112 -5.29 -0.50 0.01
CA ALA A 112 -4.56 0.04 -1.14
C ALA A 112 -4.63 1.57 -1.19
N PHE A 113 -5.79 2.15 -0.90
CA PHE A 113 -5.97 3.59 -0.81
C PHE A 113 -5.13 4.22 0.31
N GLU A 114 -5.19 3.65 1.51
CA GLU A 114 -4.37 4.09 2.66
C GLU A 114 -2.86 3.98 2.36
N ALA A 115 -2.44 2.89 1.72
CA ALA A 115 -1.06 2.68 1.30
C ALA A 115 -0.61 3.67 0.22
N LEU A 116 -1.48 3.96 -0.76
CA LEU A 116 -1.23 4.92 -1.82
C LEU A 116 -1.07 6.34 -1.23
N LYS A 117 -1.95 6.74 -0.31
CA LYS A 117 -1.88 8.02 0.39
C LYS A 117 -0.60 8.13 1.24
N SER A 118 -0.18 7.04 1.86
CA SER A 118 1.06 7.01 2.66
C SER A 118 2.32 7.15 1.78
N ALA A 119 2.37 6.45 0.65
CA ALA A 119 3.52 6.47 -0.25
C ALA A 119 3.60 7.74 -1.11
N PHE A 120 2.46 8.24 -1.59
CA PHE A 120 2.35 9.35 -2.53
C PHE A 120 1.67 10.58 -1.92
N GLY A 121 1.84 10.82 -0.62
CA GLY A 121 1.15 11.88 0.12
C GLY A 121 1.28 13.28 -0.49
N GLU A 122 2.42 13.60 -1.12
CA GLU A 122 2.64 14.86 -1.83
C GLU A 122 1.70 15.07 -3.04
N LEU A 123 1.25 14.00 -3.69
CA LEU A 123 0.27 14.08 -4.78
C LEU A 123 -1.12 14.41 -4.21
N PHE A 124 -1.49 13.77 -3.10
CA PHE A 124 -2.76 14.01 -2.42
C PHE A 124 -2.88 15.41 -1.83
N LYS A 125 -1.76 16.06 -1.48
CA LYS A 125 -1.74 17.47 -1.05
C LYS A 125 -2.15 18.43 -2.17
N ARG A 126 -1.89 18.08 -3.44
CA ARG A 126 -2.26 18.90 -4.61
C ARG A 126 -3.64 18.57 -5.14
N ASN A 127 -4.00 17.29 -5.11
CA ASN A 127 -5.30 16.81 -5.52
C ASN A 127 -5.74 15.64 -4.64
N GLU A 128 -6.72 15.87 -3.78
CA GLU A 128 -7.27 14.84 -2.87
C GLU A 128 -7.82 13.63 -3.63
N TYR A 129 -8.34 13.85 -4.84
CA TYR A 129 -8.91 12.83 -5.71
C TYR A 129 -7.95 12.35 -6.80
N ILE A 130 -6.64 12.53 -6.62
CA ILE A 130 -5.62 12.14 -7.61
C ILE A 130 -5.68 10.65 -8.01
N TYR A 131 -6.12 9.79 -7.09
CA TYR A 131 -6.34 8.36 -7.32
C TYR A 131 -7.51 8.06 -8.29
N ARG A 132 -8.32 9.06 -8.64
CA ARG A 132 -9.39 8.98 -9.66
C ARG A 132 -9.06 9.77 -10.92
N ALA A 133 -8.01 10.59 -10.90
CA ALA A 133 -7.64 11.44 -12.02
C ALA A 133 -7.14 10.63 -13.23
N ASP A 134 -7.21 11.19 -14.43
CA ASP A 134 -6.62 10.56 -15.60
C ASP A 134 -5.08 10.54 -15.55
N GLU A 135 -4.47 9.72 -16.40
CA GLU A 135 -3.01 9.60 -16.49
C GLU A 135 -2.31 10.95 -16.76
N GLY A 136 -2.91 11.82 -17.58
CA GLY A 136 -2.39 13.14 -17.87
C GLY A 136 -2.35 14.02 -16.62
N ALA A 137 -3.45 14.10 -15.89
CA ALA A 137 -3.54 14.86 -14.65
C ALA A 137 -2.57 14.36 -13.57
N VAL A 138 -2.40 13.03 -13.40
CA VAL A 138 -1.39 12.47 -12.47
C VAL A 138 0.02 12.92 -12.88
N LYS A 139 0.31 12.88 -14.17
CA LYS A 139 1.59 13.27 -14.73
C LYS A 139 1.88 14.77 -14.58
N ASP A 140 0.88 15.62 -14.76
CA ASP A 140 0.97 17.07 -14.53
C ASP A 140 1.34 17.38 -13.08
N VAL A 141 0.66 16.74 -12.13
CA VAL A 141 0.98 16.86 -10.71
C VAL A 141 2.41 16.42 -10.44
N LEU A 142 2.85 15.26 -10.94
CA LEU A 142 4.22 14.77 -10.75
C LEU A 142 5.29 15.73 -11.28
N VAL A 143 5.05 16.35 -12.44
CA VAL A 143 5.94 17.37 -13.00
C VAL A 143 6.02 18.59 -12.09
N GLU A 144 4.88 19.04 -11.57
CA GLU A 144 4.80 20.17 -10.65
C GLU A 144 5.56 19.90 -9.34
N ILE A 145 5.50 18.68 -8.80
CA ILE A 145 6.21 18.32 -7.56
C ILE A 145 7.72 18.25 -7.78
N THR A 146 8.13 17.55 -8.83
CA THR A 146 9.52 17.14 -9.02
C THR A 146 10.34 18.18 -9.78
N GLY A 147 9.69 19.07 -10.53
CA GLY A 147 10.33 20.02 -11.43
C GLY A 147 10.97 19.36 -12.67
N LEU A 148 10.73 18.07 -12.91
CA LEU A 148 11.25 17.34 -14.06
C LEU A 148 10.46 17.63 -15.32
N LYS A 149 11.04 17.34 -16.49
CA LYS A 149 10.34 17.46 -17.77
C LYS A 149 9.20 16.44 -17.85
N ARG A 150 8.09 16.81 -18.50
CA ARG A 150 6.94 15.91 -18.72
C ARG A 150 7.35 14.57 -19.34
N ASN A 151 8.32 14.53 -20.24
CA ASN A 151 8.77 13.30 -20.91
C ASN A 151 9.96 12.62 -20.22
N ASP A 152 10.31 13.01 -18.99
CA ASP A 152 11.39 12.35 -18.25
C ASP A 152 11.02 10.89 -17.93
N PRO A 153 11.93 9.92 -18.18
CA PRO A 153 11.71 8.51 -17.82
C PRO A 153 11.35 8.27 -16.36
N ILE A 154 11.83 9.11 -15.44
CA ILE A 154 11.55 9.02 -14.01
C ILE A 154 10.08 9.32 -13.72
N ILE A 155 9.49 10.34 -14.38
CA ILE A 155 8.06 10.66 -14.26
C ILE A 155 7.22 9.46 -14.70
N ARG A 156 7.59 8.81 -15.81
CA ARG A 156 6.92 7.59 -16.28
C ARG A 156 7.02 6.45 -15.25
N GLN A 157 8.18 6.27 -14.62
CA GLN A 157 8.36 5.26 -13.57
C GLN A 157 7.57 5.56 -12.31
N MET A 158 7.51 6.83 -11.88
CA MET A 158 6.68 7.26 -10.75
C MET A 158 5.21 6.99 -11.00
N GLN A 159 4.71 7.40 -12.16
CA GLN A 159 3.33 7.19 -12.56
C GLN A 159 2.98 5.70 -12.64
N ALA A 160 3.82 4.88 -13.29
CA ALA A 160 3.59 3.43 -13.35
C ALA A 160 3.65 2.76 -11.96
N THR A 161 4.49 3.25 -11.04
CA THR A 161 4.53 2.77 -9.66
C THR A 161 3.26 3.16 -8.89
N PHE A 162 2.77 4.39 -9.08
CA PHE A 162 1.50 4.87 -8.54
C PHE A 162 0.34 4.02 -9.05
N ASP A 163 0.27 3.79 -10.37
CA ASP A 163 -0.78 3.00 -11.01
C ASP A 163 -0.77 1.54 -10.57
N SER A 164 0.40 0.99 -10.24
CA SER A 164 0.53 -0.38 -9.68
C SER A 164 -0.18 -0.54 -8.34
N ILE A 165 -0.26 0.51 -7.53
CA ILE A 165 -1.00 0.49 -6.25
C ILE A 165 -2.47 0.85 -6.52
N ARG A 166 -2.69 1.88 -7.34
CA ARG A 166 -4.02 2.37 -7.72
C ARG A 166 -4.89 1.28 -8.34
N SER A 167 -4.32 0.33 -9.07
CA SER A 167 -5.08 -0.77 -9.69
C SER A 167 -5.80 -1.68 -8.69
N PHE A 168 -5.50 -1.58 -7.41
CA PHE A 168 -6.17 -2.33 -6.34
C PHE A 168 -7.26 -1.53 -5.63
N ILE A 169 -7.49 -0.27 -6.03
CA ILE A 169 -8.51 0.61 -5.45
C ILE A 169 -9.76 0.55 -6.33
N ASP A 170 -10.80 -0.09 -5.81
CA ASP A 170 -12.12 -0.04 -6.42
C ASP A 170 -12.68 1.39 -6.45
N SER A 171 -13.39 1.72 -7.54
CA SER A 171 -14.02 3.04 -7.74
C SER A 171 -15.05 3.41 -6.68
N GLU A 172 -15.50 2.46 -5.86
CA GLU A 172 -16.22 2.74 -4.63
C GLU A 172 -15.43 2.09 -3.49
N PRO A 173 -14.73 2.87 -2.64
CA PRO A 173 -14.28 2.33 -1.37
C PRO A 173 -15.56 2.09 -0.56
N SER A 174 -16.13 0.89 -0.71
CA SER A 174 -17.21 0.41 0.11
C SER A 174 -16.81 0.70 1.55
N LYS A 175 -17.65 1.46 2.26
CA LYS A 175 -17.61 1.53 3.71
C LYS A 175 -17.90 0.11 4.21
N VAL A 176 -16.90 -0.76 4.22
CA VAL A 176 -17.08 -2.13 4.70
C VAL A 176 -17.26 -2.02 6.19
N ASN A 177 -18.50 -2.30 6.58
CA ASN A 177 -19.03 -2.53 7.91
C ASN A 177 -17.97 -3.09 8.85
N ASP A 178 -17.74 -2.37 9.95
CA ASP A 178 -17.21 -2.93 11.17
C ASP A 178 -18.34 -3.74 11.85
N GLU A 179 -18.62 -4.94 11.32
CA GLU A 179 -19.52 -5.90 11.95
C GLU A 179 -18.78 -7.22 12.21
N ARG A 180 -18.17 -7.25 13.39
CA ARG A 180 -18.40 -8.24 14.46
C ARG A 180 -18.51 -9.72 14.02
N HIS A 181 -17.50 -10.49 14.43
CA HIS A 181 -17.79 -11.79 15.01
C HIS A 181 -18.77 -11.60 16.18
N ASP A 182 -19.97 -12.14 16.06
CA ASP A 182 -20.53 -13.01 17.09
C ASP A 182 -21.71 -13.79 16.55
N GLU A 183 -21.78 -15.04 16.99
CA GLU A 183 -22.74 -16.05 16.58
C GLU A 183 -24.19 -15.71 16.98
N ASN A 184 -25.10 -16.35 16.24
CA ASN A 184 -26.42 -16.80 16.66
C ASN A 184 -27.65 -15.97 16.23
N SER A 185 -28.64 -16.74 15.73
CA SER A 185 -30.08 -16.46 15.65
C SER A 185 -30.66 -15.83 14.37
N THR A 186 -31.07 -16.74 13.48
CA THR A 186 -32.41 -16.84 12.89
C THR A 186 -33.00 -15.62 12.18
N SER A 187 -32.94 -15.70 10.85
CA SER A 187 -33.82 -15.02 9.90
C SER A 187 -35.30 -15.22 10.23
N LEU A 188 -36.06 -14.12 10.34
CA LEU A 188 -37.40 -14.03 9.76
C LEU A 188 -37.72 -12.57 9.35
N ASN A 189 -38.12 -12.47 8.09
CA ASN A 189 -38.67 -11.34 7.36
C ASN A 189 -39.57 -10.37 8.16
N GLN A 190 -39.41 -9.08 7.88
CA GLN A 190 -40.58 -8.26 7.55
C GLN A 190 -40.25 -7.13 6.57
N SER A 191 -40.92 -7.22 5.43
CA SER A 191 -41.06 -6.26 4.36
C SER A 191 -41.82 -5.01 4.80
N ALA A 192 -41.37 -3.83 4.38
CA ALA A 192 -42.24 -2.72 4.00
C ALA A 192 -41.48 -1.78 3.07
N ALA A 193 -41.92 -1.77 1.81
CA ALA A 193 -41.52 -0.79 0.83
C ALA A 193 -42.30 0.52 1.02
N GLU A 194 -41.71 1.60 0.51
CA GLU A 194 -42.31 2.86 0.10
C GLU A 194 -42.72 3.88 1.16
N HIS A 195 -41.94 4.97 1.23
CA HIS A 195 -42.52 6.31 1.10
C HIS A 195 -41.56 7.23 0.34
N ALA A 196 -41.98 7.60 -0.87
CA ALA A 196 -41.51 8.78 -1.56
C ALA A 196 -41.89 10.04 -0.76
N GLY A 197 -40.90 10.90 -0.52
CA GLY A 197 -41.09 12.15 0.22
C GLY A 197 -39.76 12.86 0.37
N ALA A 198 -39.31 13.52 -0.70
CA ALA A 198 -38.14 14.37 -0.68
C ALA A 198 -38.34 15.51 0.34
N LYS A 199 -37.77 15.33 1.52
CA LYS A 199 -37.45 16.39 2.47
C LYS A 199 -35.94 16.33 2.67
N LEU A 200 -35.24 17.35 2.19
CA LEU A 200 -33.83 17.59 2.51
C LEU A 200 -33.69 17.65 4.04
N LYS A 201 -33.38 16.52 4.67
CA LYS A 201 -32.95 16.47 6.06
C LYS A 201 -31.49 16.89 6.05
N LEU A 202 -31.23 18.12 6.47
CA LEU A 202 -29.89 18.56 6.84
C LEU A 202 -29.44 17.62 7.98
N GLY A 203 -28.64 16.62 7.64
CA GLY A 203 -28.18 15.60 8.57
C GLY A 203 -27.07 16.20 9.43
N LEU A 204 -27.43 16.79 10.57
CA LEU A 204 -26.46 17.30 11.51
C LEU A 204 -25.94 16.13 12.34
N SER A 205 -24.75 15.65 11.97
CA SER A 205 -24.07 14.58 12.70
C SER A 205 -23.40 15.20 13.93
N TYR A 206 -23.98 14.95 15.10
CA TYR A 206 -23.45 15.43 16.37
C TYR A 206 -22.66 14.30 17.05
N GLN A 207 -21.36 14.52 17.24
CA GLN A 207 -20.53 13.67 18.09
C GLN A 207 -20.51 14.26 19.50
N ILE A 208 -21.23 13.65 20.44
CA ILE A 208 -21.30 14.09 21.83
C ILE A 208 -20.43 13.16 22.68
N ASN A 209 -19.42 13.72 23.35
CA ASN A 209 -18.61 13.00 24.33
C ASN A 209 -19.16 13.31 25.73
N ILE A 210 -19.62 12.29 26.44
CA ILE A 210 -20.20 12.43 27.78
C ILE A 210 -19.25 11.80 28.79
N VAL A 211 -18.74 12.61 29.71
CA VAL A 211 -17.96 12.11 30.86
C VAL A 211 -18.96 11.76 31.95
N LEU A 212 -19.02 10.47 32.29
CA LEU A 212 -19.87 10.00 33.37
C LEU A 212 -19.23 10.30 34.72
N PRO A 213 -20.02 10.65 35.75
CA PRO A 213 -19.50 10.84 37.10
C PRO A 213 -18.98 9.52 37.67
N GLU A 214 -17.92 9.59 38.47
CA GLU A 214 -17.43 8.45 39.25
C GLU A 214 -18.40 8.19 40.39
N THR A 215 -19.37 7.31 40.14
CA THR A 215 -20.35 6.86 41.13
C THR A 215 -20.43 5.35 41.10
N GLU A 216 -20.52 4.72 42.28
CA GLU A 216 -20.72 3.27 42.40
C GLU A 216 -22.21 2.89 42.33
N ASN A 217 -23.12 3.89 42.30
CA ASN A 217 -24.55 3.65 42.32
C ASN A 217 -25.12 3.46 40.90
N ILE A 218 -25.51 2.22 40.59
CA ILE A 218 -26.06 1.83 39.28
C ILE A 218 -27.37 2.55 38.93
N ALA A 219 -28.15 2.99 39.91
CA ALA A 219 -29.40 3.72 39.66
C ALA A 219 -29.15 5.09 39.03
N VAL A 220 -28.01 5.73 39.33
CA VAL A 220 -27.64 7.03 38.75
C VAL A 220 -27.34 6.88 37.25
N PHE A 221 -26.58 5.85 36.86
CA PHE A 221 -26.32 5.55 35.45
C PHE A 221 -27.62 5.26 34.69
N ASN A 222 -28.51 4.45 35.26
CA ASN A 222 -29.80 4.13 34.63
C ASN A 222 -30.68 5.38 34.44
N ALA A 223 -30.71 6.30 35.40
CA ALA A 223 -31.44 7.55 35.29
C ALA A 223 -30.86 8.46 34.18
N ILE A 224 -29.52 8.54 34.06
CA ILE A 224 -28.84 9.30 33.01
C ILE A 224 -29.16 8.71 31.64
N PHE A 225 -29.00 7.40 31.45
CA PHE A 225 -29.25 6.76 30.15
C PHE A 225 -30.72 6.80 29.74
N LYS A 226 -31.64 6.65 30.69
CA LYS A 226 -33.08 6.81 30.43
C LYS A 226 -33.40 8.23 29.98
N SER A 227 -32.86 9.24 30.68
CA SER A 227 -33.06 10.65 30.32
C SER A 227 -32.45 11.01 28.96
N LEU A 228 -31.28 10.46 28.62
CA LEU A 228 -30.64 10.66 27.31
C LEU A 228 -31.47 10.05 26.18
N ARG A 229 -31.98 8.83 26.37
CA ARG A 229 -32.82 8.16 25.36
C ARG A 229 -34.10 8.93 25.11
N GLU A 230 -34.75 9.43 26.16
CA GLU A 230 -36.01 10.17 26.04
C GLU A 230 -35.86 11.53 25.34
N ASN A 231 -34.70 12.17 25.44
CA ASN A 231 -34.51 13.56 24.96
C ASN A 231 -33.65 13.70 23.69
N LEU A 232 -32.70 12.79 23.42
CA LEU A 232 -31.76 12.93 22.29
C LEU A 232 -32.06 12.00 21.11
N LEU A 233 -32.83 10.93 21.29
CA LEU A 233 -33.04 9.88 20.27
C LEU A 233 -34.49 9.80 19.77
N ARG A 234 -35.15 10.95 19.59
CA ARG A 234 -36.53 11.01 19.08
C ARG A 234 -36.62 10.90 17.57
#